data_AF-A0A7X4A085-F1
#
_entry.id   AF-A0A7X4A085-F1
#
_cell.length_a   1.000
_cell.length_b   1.000
_cell.length_c   1.000
_cell.angle_alpha   90.00
_cell.angle_beta   90.00
_cell.angle_gamma   90.00
#
_symmetry.space_group_name_H-M   'P 1'
#
loop_
_entity.id
_entity.type
_entity.pdbx_description
1 polymer ?
#
loop_
_entity_poly.entity_id
_entity_poly.type
_entity_poly.pdbx_seq_one_letter_code
_entity_poly.pdbx_strand_id
1 'polypeptide(L)'
;MSVVKRVNRAIGLVPPLAIYVLAVLPPVWFLWQAQTGRLGVEPIKALEHELGELALQVLIATLAVRPVNKWTGINFLKLRRAFGVVTFFYVFLHLLVWLVLDVQFLDQIWADIVKRPYITVGMGAFALMIPLALTSNNLSLRKLG
;
A
#
# COMPACT_ATOMS: atom_id res chain seq x y z
N MET A 1 22.51 2.44 -27.50
CA MET A 1 22.05 2.83 -26.13
C MET A 1 21.89 1.58 -25.27
N SER A 2 22.60 1.50 -24.14
CA SER A 2 22.44 0.37 -23.20
C SER A 2 20.99 0.24 -22.75
N VAL A 3 20.52 -1.00 -22.54
CA VAL A 3 19.14 -1.31 -22.14
C VAL A 3 18.73 -0.50 -20.88
N VAL A 4 19.65 -0.38 -19.91
CA VAL A 4 19.47 0.40 -18.68
C VAL A 4 19.15 1.88 -18.95
N LYS A 5 19.83 2.52 -19.92
CA LYS A 5 19.56 3.94 -20.26
C LYS A 5 18.15 4.13 -20.83
N ARG A 6 17.67 3.18 -21.64
CA ARG A 6 16.30 3.22 -22.17
C ARG A 6 15.26 3.06 -21.07
N VAL A 7 15.47 2.11 -20.16
CA VAL A 7 14.60 1.88 -19.01
C VAL A 7 14.56 3.10 -18.09
N ASN A 8 15.72 3.68 -17.76
CA ASN A 8 15.78 4.88 -16.92
C ASN A 8 15.07 6.08 -17.56
N ARG A 9 15.16 6.25 -18.88
CA ARG A 9 14.40 7.28 -19.60
C ARG A 9 12.90 7.02 -19.51
N ALA A 10 12.45 5.79 -19.76
CA ALA A 10 11.04 5.43 -19.68
C ALA A 10 10.48 5.64 -18.28
N ILE A 11 11.19 5.16 -17.25
CA ILE A 11 10.86 5.43 -15.84
C ILE A 11 10.76 6.94 -15.64
N GLY A 12 11.76 7.71 -16.09
CA GLY A 12 11.82 9.17 -16.05
C GLY A 12 10.56 9.88 -16.56
N LEU A 13 9.85 9.33 -17.53
CA LEU A 13 8.62 9.88 -18.09
C LEU A 13 7.36 9.58 -17.26
N VAL A 14 7.39 8.57 -16.39
CA VAL A 14 6.23 8.19 -15.57
C VAL A 14 5.98 9.25 -14.48
N PRO A 15 4.82 9.95 -14.49
CA PRO A 15 4.48 10.88 -13.43
C PRO A 15 3.99 10.12 -12.19
N PRO A 16 4.25 10.60 -10.96
CA PRO A 16 3.73 9.99 -9.74
C PRO A 16 2.20 9.84 -9.75
N LEU A 17 1.49 10.79 -10.38
CA LEU A 17 0.04 10.74 -10.52
C LEU A 17 -0.45 9.47 -11.23
N ALA A 18 0.27 8.99 -12.25
CA ALA A 18 -0.10 7.76 -12.93
C ALA A 18 -0.06 6.56 -11.98
N ILE A 19 0.93 6.51 -11.07
CA ILE A 19 1.03 5.46 -10.06
C ILE A 19 -0.18 5.51 -9.11
N TYR A 20 -0.60 6.70 -8.69
CA TYR A 20 -1.77 6.85 -7.81
C TYR A 20 -3.07 6.44 -8.49
N VAL A 21 -3.29 6.85 -9.74
CA VAL A 21 -4.49 6.45 -10.50
C VAL A 21 -4.52 4.94 -10.70
N LEU A 22 -3.39 4.34 -11.08
CA LEU A 22 -3.29 2.89 -11.25
C LEU A 22 -3.51 2.14 -9.93
N ALA A 23 -3.06 2.69 -8.81
CA ALA A 23 -3.25 2.09 -7.49
C ALA A 23 -4.71 2.07 -7.02
N VAL A 24 -5.59 2.91 -7.58
CA VAL A 24 -7.03 2.87 -7.23
C VAL A 24 -7.75 1.73 -7.94
N LEU A 25 -7.22 1.24 -9.07
CA LEU A 25 -7.90 0.23 -9.89
C LEU A 25 -8.11 -1.10 -9.16
N PRO A 26 -7.11 -1.71 -8.48
CA PRO A 26 -7.31 -3.01 -7.84
C PRO A 26 -8.35 -2.98 -6.71
N PRO A 27 -8.35 -2.01 -5.77
CA PRO A 27 -9.41 -1.94 -4.76
C PRO A 27 -10.82 -1.81 -5.36
N VAL A 28 -10.98 -0.99 -6.40
CA VAL A 28 -12.28 -0.84 -7.09
C VAL A 28 -12.70 -2.15 -7.75
N TRP A 29 -11.76 -2.86 -8.37
CA TRP A 29 -12.00 -4.16 -8.98
C TRP A 29 -12.43 -5.21 -7.95
N PHE A 30 -11.76 -5.29 -6.80
CA PHE A 30 -12.13 -6.22 -5.74
C PHE A 30 -13.49 -5.88 -5.12
N LEU A 31 -13.80 -4.60 -4.91
CA LEU A 31 -15.13 -4.18 -4.45
C LEU A 31 -16.23 -4.58 -5.43
N TRP A 32 -15.99 -4.44 -6.73
CA TRP A 32 -16.93 -4.91 -7.75
C TRP A 32 -17.09 -6.43 -7.72
N GLN A 33 -16.00 -7.18 -7.53
CA GLN A 33 -16.09 -8.64 -7.37
C GLN A 33 -16.85 -9.05 -6.10
N ALA A 34 -16.65 -8.32 -4.99
CA ALA A 34 -17.38 -8.54 -3.74
C ALA A 34 -18.90 -8.39 -3.95
N GLN A 35 -19.32 -7.31 -4.60
CA GLN A 35 -20.73 -7.01 -4.86
C GLN A 35 -21.38 -7.97 -5.86
N THR A 36 -20.59 -8.49 -6.81
CA THR A 36 -21.08 -9.42 -7.83
C THR A 36 -20.97 -10.90 -7.42
N GLY A 37 -20.62 -11.17 -6.16
CA GLY A 37 -20.49 -12.53 -5.63
C GLY A 37 -19.31 -13.32 -6.19
N ARG A 38 -18.35 -12.65 -6.85
CA ARG A 38 -17.19 -13.30 -7.50
C ARG A 38 -16.03 -13.58 -6.55
N LEU A 39 -16.01 -12.96 -5.36
CA LEU A 39 -15.03 -13.24 -4.30
C LEU A 39 -15.39 -14.47 -3.43
N GLY A 40 -16.45 -15.21 -3.77
CA GLY A 40 -16.86 -16.42 -3.06
C GLY A 40 -17.79 -16.14 -1.88
N VAL A 41 -17.86 -17.11 -0.96
CA VAL A 41 -18.89 -17.17 0.10
C VAL A 41 -18.67 -16.13 1.20
N GLU A 42 -17.41 -15.80 1.52
CA GLU A 42 -17.04 -14.80 2.53
C GLU A 42 -16.35 -13.60 1.86
N PRO A 43 -17.09 -12.75 1.10
CA PRO A 43 -16.49 -11.70 0.26
C PRO A 43 -15.73 -10.63 1.05
N ILE A 44 -16.14 -10.34 2.28
CA ILE A 44 -15.49 -9.35 3.15
C ILE A 44 -14.09 -9.83 3.54
N LYS A 45 -13.97 -11.08 3.99
CA LYS A 45 -12.70 -11.70 4.37
C LYS A 45 -11.77 -11.88 3.17
N ALA A 46 -12.32 -12.23 2.00
CA ALA A 46 -11.55 -12.29 0.77
C ALA A 46 -11.00 -10.91 0.40
N LEU A 47 -11.83 -9.86 0.46
CA LEU A 47 -11.42 -8.48 0.22
C LEU A 47 -10.33 -8.02 1.19
N GLU A 48 -10.47 -8.36 2.48
CA GLU A 48 -9.48 -8.07 3.51
C GLU A 48 -8.12 -8.69 3.18
N HIS A 49 -8.09 -9.98 2.82
CA HIS A 49 -6.85 -10.67 2.45
C HIS A 49 -6.22 -10.10 1.18
N GLU A 50 -7.00 -9.87 0.13
CA GLU A 50 -6.49 -9.33 -1.15
C GLU A 50 -5.85 -7.94 -0.97
N LEU A 51 -6.50 -7.05 -0.19
CA LEU A 51 -5.95 -5.74 0.11
C LEU A 51 -4.70 -5.83 0.99
N GLY A 52 -4.69 -6.73 1.97
CA GLY A 52 -3.54 -6.98 2.83
C GLY A 52 -2.33 -7.52 2.06
N GLU A 53 -2.57 -8.46 1.14
CA GLU A 53 -1.53 -9.03 0.28
C GLU A 53 -0.97 -7.96 -0.67
N LEU A 54 -1.82 -7.19 -1.35
CA LEU A 54 -1.36 -6.09 -2.20
C LEU A 54 -0.56 -5.05 -1.42
N ALA A 55 -0.97 -4.72 -0.20
CA ALA A 55 -0.22 -3.81 0.66
C ALA A 55 1.21 -4.34 0.91
N LEU A 56 1.34 -5.63 1.26
CA LEU A 56 2.64 -6.27 1.47
C LEU A 56 3.49 -6.33 0.20
N GLN A 57 2.90 -6.67 -0.95
CA GLN A 57 3.61 -6.70 -2.22
C GLN A 57 4.18 -5.32 -2.60
N VAL A 58 3.39 -4.24 -2.45
CA VAL A 58 3.86 -2.88 -2.72
C VAL A 58 4.88 -2.41 -1.68
N LEU A 59 4.74 -2.80 -0.41
CA LEU A 59 5.75 -2.53 0.61
C LEU A 59 7.10 -3.15 0.23
N ILE A 60 7.10 -4.43 -0.14
CA ILE A 60 8.29 -5.17 -0.58
C ILE A 60 8.89 -4.48 -1.81
N ALA A 61 8.07 -4.12 -2.81
CA ALA A 61 8.53 -3.39 -3.98
C ALA A 61 9.18 -2.04 -3.60
N THR A 62 8.61 -1.32 -2.63
CA THR A 62 9.16 -0.05 -2.11
C THR A 62 10.52 -0.25 -1.47
N LEU A 63 10.68 -1.29 -0.65
CA LEU A 63 11.95 -1.63 0.02
C LEU A 63 13.00 -2.11 -1.00
N ALA A 64 12.57 -2.83 -2.03
CA ALA A 64 13.42 -3.35 -3.10
C ALA A 64 13.99 -2.25 -4.02
N VAL A 65 13.44 -1.03 -4.03
CA VAL A 65 13.94 0.07 -4.88
C VAL A 65 15.44 0.31 -4.70
N ARG A 66 15.93 0.32 -3.46
CA ARG A 66 17.37 0.54 -3.17
C ARG A 66 18.27 -0.58 -3.70
N PRO A 67 18.06 -1.87 -3.35
CA PRO A 67 18.90 -2.95 -3.87
C PRO A 67 18.81 -3.07 -5.40
N VAL A 68 17.63 -2.90 -6.00
CA VAL A 68 17.47 -2.92 -7.46
C VAL A 68 18.32 -1.84 -8.12
N ASN A 69 18.25 -0.60 -7.62
CA ASN A 69 19.07 0.50 -8.15
C ASN A 69 20.57 0.21 -8.00
N LYS A 70 21.01 -0.37 -6.87
CA LYS A 70 22.42 -0.69 -6.60
C LYS A 70 22.96 -1.79 -7.52
N TRP A 71 22.20 -2.85 -7.77
CA TRP A 71 22.68 -4.02 -8.51
C TRP A 71 22.46 -3.93 -10.01
N THR A 72 21.39 -3.27 -10.46
CA THR A 72 21.02 -3.22 -11.90
C THR A 72 21.32 -1.88 -12.56
N GLY A 73 21.52 -0.81 -11.78
CA GLY A 73 21.61 0.56 -12.28
C GLY A 73 20.28 1.17 -12.75
N ILE A 74 19.15 0.47 -12.54
CA ILE A 74 17.81 0.95 -12.87
C ILE A 74 17.29 1.87 -11.76
N ASN A 75 17.01 3.13 -12.10
CA ASN A 75 16.70 4.18 -11.14
C ASN A 75 15.19 4.32 -10.87
N PHE A 76 14.69 3.51 -9.94
CA PHE A 76 13.33 3.64 -9.40
C PHE A 76 13.23 4.64 -8.22
N LEU A 77 14.31 5.33 -7.85
CA LEU A 77 14.32 6.18 -6.64
C LEU A 77 13.25 7.28 -6.67
N LYS A 78 12.96 7.83 -7.86
CA LYS A 78 11.91 8.85 -8.00
C LYS A 78 10.50 8.31 -7.71
N LEU A 79 10.26 7.02 -7.94
CA LEU A 79 8.96 6.37 -7.73
C LEU A 79 8.82 5.80 -6.31
N ARG A 80 9.91 5.67 -5.56
CA ARG A 80 9.94 5.16 -4.19
C ARG A 80 8.91 5.83 -3.29
N ARG A 81 8.76 7.16 -3.39
CA ARG A 81 7.78 7.89 -2.59
C ARG A 81 6.35 7.53 -2.98
N ALA A 82 6.07 7.44 -4.28
CA ALA A 82 4.74 7.08 -4.76
C ALA A 82 4.35 5.69 -4.26
N PHE A 83 5.26 4.71 -4.34
CA PHE A 83 5.02 3.37 -3.80
C PHE A 83 4.83 3.35 -2.29
N GLY A 84 5.57 4.15 -1.52
CA GLY A 84 5.36 4.28 -0.08
C GLY A 84 3.97 4.82 0.28
N VAL A 85 3.49 5.83 -0.45
CA VAL A 85 2.13 6.37 -0.28
C VAL A 85 1.06 5.35 -0.68
N VAL A 86 1.25 4.64 -1.80
CA VAL A 86 0.34 3.55 -2.22
C VAL A 86 0.29 2.42 -1.20
N THR A 87 1.43 2.07 -0.61
CA THR A 87 1.49 1.08 0.47
C THR A 87 0.60 1.51 1.63
N PHE A 88 0.76 2.76 2.11
CA PHE A 88 -0.08 3.29 3.18
C PHE A 88 -1.57 3.28 2.80
N PHE A 89 -1.90 3.67 1.57
CA PHE A 89 -3.26 3.63 1.07
C PHE A 89 -3.88 2.23 1.14
N TYR A 90 -3.16 1.19 0.72
CA TYR A 90 -3.66 -0.19 0.80
C TYR A 90 -3.76 -0.71 2.23
N VAL A 91 -2.78 -0.42 3.10
CA VAL A 91 -2.88 -0.77 4.52
C VAL A 91 -4.09 -0.07 5.16
N PHE A 92 -4.33 1.19 4.82
CA PHE A 92 -5.49 1.93 5.32
C PHE A 92 -6.81 1.34 4.84
N LEU A 93 -6.91 0.95 3.56
CA LEU A 93 -8.11 0.27 3.05
C LEU A 93 -8.31 -1.10 3.69
N HIS A 94 -7.25 -1.89 3.87
CA HIS A 94 -7.30 -3.18 4.57
C HIS A 94 -7.83 -3.01 6.00
N LEU A 95 -7.30 -2.01 6.74
CA LEU A 95 -7.80 -1.65 8.07
C LEU A 95 -9.27 -1.22 8.03
N LEU A 96 -9.68 -0.44 7.04
CA LEU A 96 -11.05 0.05 6.91
C LEU A 96 -12.02 -1.09 6.64
N VAL A 97 -11.64 -2.08 5.81
CA VAL A 97 -12.45 -3.28 5.58
C VAL A 97 -12.63 -4.06 6.87
N TRP A 98 -11.56 -4.34 7.60
CA TRP A 98 -11.65 -5.03 8.89
C TRP A 98 -12.52 -4.26 9.90
N LEU A 99 -12.32 -2.94 10.00
CA LEU A 99 -13.00 -2.09 10.96
C LEU A 99 -14.50 -1.90 10.66
N VAL A 100 -14.83 -1.61 9.39
CA VAL A 100 -16.17 -1.16 8.98
C VAL A 100 -17.03 -2.31 8.45
N LEU A 101 -16.41 -3.33 7.83
CA LEU A 101 -17.15 -4.42 7.21
C LEU A 101 -17.13 -5.70 8.04
N ASP A 102 -16.01 -6.02 8.71
CA ASP A 102 -15.89 -7.26 9.50
C ASP A 102 -16.34 -7.09 10.97
N VAL A 103 -15.61 -6.30 11.77
CA VAL A 103 -15.83 -6.27 13.24
C VAL A 103 -17.01 -5.40 13.66
N GLN A 104 -17.19 -4.22 13.04
CA GLN A 104 -18.29 -3.24 13.24
C GLN A 104 -18.48 -2.66 14.66
N PHE A 105 -18.23 -3.41 15.73
CA PHE A 105 -18.51 -3.06 17.13
C PHE A 105 -17.22 -2.81 17.93
N LEU A 106 -17.17 -1.70 18.68
CA LEU A 106 -15.98 -1.23 19.41
C LEU A 106 -15.46 -2.20 20.49
N ASP A 107 -16.38 -2.87 21.16
CA ASP A 107 -16.13 -3.90 22.18
C ASP A 107 -15.47 -5.15 21.58
N GLN A 108 -15.81 -5.51 20.34
CA GLN A 108 -15.17 -6.62 19.63
C GLN A 108 -13.78 -6.24 19.11
N ILE A 109 -13.59 -4.99 18.67
CA ILE A 109 -12.28 -4.47 18.23
C ILE A 109 -11.24 -4.59 19.34
N TRP A 110 -11.56 -4.13 20.54
CA TRP A 110 -10.62 -4.19 21.66
C TRP A 110 -10.28 -5.63 22.04
N ALA A 111 -11.29 -6.50 22.08
CA ALA A 111 -11.10 -7.92 22.36
C ALA A 111 -10.22 -8.58 21.30
N ASP A 112 -10.40 -8.26 20.02
CA ASP A 112 -9.61 -8.81 18.92
C ASP A 112 -8.17 -8.33 18.93
N ILE A 113 -7.92 -7.04 19.18
CA ILE A 113 -6.55 -6.51 19.30
C ILE A 113 -5.78 -7.28 20.38
N VAL A 114 -6.38 -7.47 21.56
CA VAL A 114 -5.73 -8.15 22.68
C VAL A 114 -5.60 -9.66 22.46
N LYS A 115 -6.61 -10.30 21.86
CA LYS A 115 -6.63 -11.77 21.67
C LYS A 115 -5.84 -12.24 20.45
N ARG A 116 -5.60 -11.36 19.46
CA ARG A 116 -4.96 -11.70 18.18
C ARG A 116 -3.65 -10.92 18.02
N PRO A 117 -2.49 -11.51 18.36
CA PRO A 117 -1.20 -10.83 18.30
C PRO A 117 -0.87 -10.22 16.93
N TYR A 118 -1.30 -10.84 15.84
CA TYR A 118 -1.08 -10.32 14.48
C TYR A 118 -1.79 -8.98 14.23
N ILE A 119 -2.98 -8.77 14.83
CA ILE A 119 -3.70 -7.50 14.73
C ILE A 119 -2.93 -6.42 15.49
N THR A 120 -2.45 -6.72 16.71
CA THR A 120 -1.64 -5.78 17.49
C THR A 120 -0.39 -5.34 16.73
N VAL A 121 0.33 -6.28 16.09
CA VAL A 121 1.49 -5.95 15.25
C VAL A 121 1.09 -5.07 14.07
N GLY A 122 -0.02 -5.39 13.39
CA GLY A 122 -0.58 -4.59 12.31
C GLY A 122 -0.90 -3.15 12.72
N MET A 123 -1.54 -2.97 13.88
CA MET A 123 -1.86 -1.64 14.43
C MET A 123 -0.59 -0.85 14.76
N GLY A 124 0.42 -1.50 15.35
CA GLY A 124 1.71 -0.88 15.61
C GLY A 124 2.42 -0.44 14.32
N ALA A 125 2.44 -1.30 13.31
CA ALA A 125 3.00 -0.98 12.00
C ALA A 125 2.26 0.18 11.33
N PHE A 126 0.92 0.17 11.36
CA PHE A 126 0.10 1.26 10.83
C PHE A 126 0.40 2.58 11.53
N ALA A 127 0.48 2.60 12.87
CA ALA A 127 0.81 3.79 13.65
C ALA A 127 2.18 4.37 13.25
N LEU A 128 3.20 3.53 13.03
CA LEU A 128 4.52 3.96 12.56
C LEU A 128 4.51 4.48 11.12
N MET A 129 3.58 4.00 10.28
CA MET A 129 3.46 4.47 8.89
C MET A 129 2.78 5.84 8.77
N ILE A 130 1.92 6.24 9.71
CA ILE A 130 1.24 7.55 9.72
C ILE A 130 2.22 8.73 9.54
N PRO A 131 3.26 8.91 10.38
CA PRO A 131 4.19 10.04 10.21
C PRO A 131 4.95 9.96 8.88
N LEU A 132 5.27 8.75 8.39
CA LEU A 132 5.92 8.54 7.11
C LEU A 132 5.03 9.01 5.93
N ALA A 133 3.74 8.69 5.99
CA ALA A 133 2.76 9.10 4.98
C ALA A 133 2.53 10.63 5.02
N LEU A 134 2.37 11.20 6.21
CA LEU A 134 2.16 12.64 6.40
C LEU A 134 3.36 13.47 5.93
N THR A 135 4.59 12.96 6.12
CA THR A 135 5.82 13.64 5.66
C THR A 135 6.17 13.37 4.20
N SER A 136 5.41 12.52 3.50
CA SER A 136 5.63 12.19 2.08
C SER A 136 5.03 13.21 1.11
N ASN A 137 5.08 14.50 1.44
CA ASN A 137 4.61 15.59 0.56
C ASN A 137 5.72 16.63 0.29
N ASN A 138 5.56 17.40 -0.79
CA ASN A 138 6.58 18.38 -1.21
C ASN A 138 6.77 19.54 -0.21
N LEU A 139 5.76 19.85 0.62
CA LEU A 139 5.84 20.91 1.63
C LEU A 139 6.69 20.48 2.83
N SER A 140 6.51 19.26 3.32
CA SER A 140 7.28 18.69 4.42
C SER A 140 8.77 18.61 4.07
N LEU A 141 9.11 18.27 2.83
CA LEU A 141 10.51 18.24 2.38
C LEU A 141 11.15 19.61 2.30
N ARG A 142 10.40 20.65 1.91
CA ARG A 142 10.90 22.04 1.88
C ARG A 142 11.05 22.63 3.27
N LYS A 143 10.39 22.07 4.29
CA LYS A 143 10.44 22.55 5.68
C LYS A 143 11.46 21.77 6.54
N LEU A 144 11.80 20.55 6.16
CA LEU A 144 12.65 19.64 6.94
C LEU A 144 14.05 19.42 6.33
N GLY A 145 14.27 19.85 5.09
CA GLY A 145 15.57 19.84 4.40
C GLY A 145 16.07 21.25 4.17
#